data_AF-A0A2V7V037-F1
#
_entry.id   AF-A0A2V7V037-F1
#
_cell.length_a   1.000
_cell.length_b   1.000
_cell.length_c   1.000
_cell.angle_alpha   90.00
_cell.angle_beta   90.00
_cell.angle_gamma   90.00
#
_symmetry.space_group_name_H-M   'P 1'
#
loop_
_entity.id
_entity.type
_entity.pdbx_description
1 polymer ?
#
loop_
_entity_poly.entity_id
_entity_poly.type
_entity_poly.pdbx_seq_one_letter_code
_entity_poly.pdbx_strand_id
1 'polypeptide(L)' 'MRLVSVNVGLPREVDWRGRRVRTSIWKTPVPGRIRVDRLNLEGDRQSDLSVHGGPGKAIYVYPSEHY' A
#
# COMPACT_ATOMS: atom_id res chain seq x y z
N MET A 1 13.95 14.45 9.64
CA MET A 1 13.21 13.48 8.79
C MET A 1 11.76 13.94 8.72
N ARG A 2 11.18 14.06 7.52
CA ARG A 2 9.80 14.55 7.31
C ARG A 2 9.03 13.55 6.46
N LEU A 3 7.86 13.12 6.93
CA LEU A 3 6.93 12.34 6.12
C LEU A 3 6.22 13.26 5.13
N VAL A 4 6.40 13.04 3.83
CA VAL A 4 5.88 13.91 2.76
C VAL A 4 4.50 13.50 2.26
N SER A 5 4.18 12.20 2.30
CA SER A 5 2.87 11.67 1.94
C SER A 5 2.61 10.34 2.65
N VAL A 6 1.34 10.09 2.98
CA VAL A 6 0.84 8.77 3.35
C VAL A 6 -0.10 8.34 2.24
N ASN A 7 0.11 7.15 1.68
CA ASN A 7 -0.68 6.66 0.55
C ASN A 7 -1.31 5.31 0.90
N VAL A 8 -2.60 5.18 0.64
CA VAL A 8 -3.36 3.93 0.88
C VAL A 8 -4.10 3.49 -0.38
N GLY A 9 -4.48 2.22 -0.44
CA GLY A 9 -5.22 1.65 -1.55
C GLY A 9 -5.62 0.20 -1.31
N LEU A 10 -6.81 -0.14 -1.78
CA LEU A 10 -7.36 -1.49 -1.74
C LEU A 10 -6.95 -2.30 -2.99
N PRO A 11 -6.87 -3.64 -2.89
CA PRO A 11 -6.68 -4.51 -4.04
C PRO A 11 -7.70 -4.24 -5.13
N ARG A 12 -7.22 -4.17 -6.38
CA ARG A 12 -8.07 -4.04 -7.57
C ARG A 12 -7.61 -4.99 -8.66
N GLU A 13 -8.53 -5.36 -9.54
CA GLU A 13 -8.20 -6.06 -10.77
C GLU A 13 -7.75 -5.06 -11.84
N VAL A 14 -6.72 -5.43 -12.58
CA VAL A 14 -6.24 -4.68 -13.75
C VAL A 14 -5.93 -5.64 -14.89
N ASP A 15 -6.07 -5.16 -16.12
CA ASP A 15 -5.55 -5.86 -17.29
C ASP A 15 -4.04 -5.60 -17.41
N TRP A 16 -3.25 -6.67 -17.29
CA TRP A 16 -1.81 -6.63 -17.46
C TRP A 16 -1.38 -7.73 -18.43
N ARG A 17 -0.83 -7.33 -19.58
CA ARG A 17 -0.38 -8.25 -20.65
C ARG A 17 -1.46 -9.26 -21.08
N GLY A 18 -2.70 -8.78 -21.24
CA GLY A 18 -3.84 -9.60 -21.66
C GLY A 18 -4.37 -10.55 -20.58
N ARG A 19 -3.94 -10.39 -19.32
CA ARG A 19 -4.43 -11.17 -18.17
C ARG A 19 -5.00 -10.23 -17.11
N ARG A 20 -6.12 -10.62 -16.51
CA ARG A 20 -6.62 -9.98 -15.30
C ARG A 20 -5.75 -10.36 -14.10
N VAL A 21 -5.16 -9.36 -13.46
CA VAL A 21 -4.29 -9.52 -12.29
C VAL A 21 -4.86 -8.68 -11.14
N ARG A 22 -4.95 -9.29 -9.96
CA ARG A 22 -5.29 -8.58 -8.72
C ARG A 22 -4.03 -8.00 -8.09
N THR A 23 -4.02 -6.71 -7.80
CA THR A 23 -2.86 -6.02 -7.22
C THR A 23 -3.26 -4.85 -6.32
N SER A 24 -2.38 -4.52 -5.38
CA SER A 24 -2.51 -3.42 -4.42
C SER A 24 -1.51 -2.30 -4.67
N ILE A 25 -0.80 -2.29 -5.80
CA ILE A 25 0.34 -1.37 -6.00
C ILE A 25 -0.10 0.10 -6.14
N TRP A 26 -1.33 0.34 -6.60
CA TRP A 26 -1.86 1.69 -6.73
C TRP A 26 -2.36 2.20 -5.38
N LYS A 27 -1.76 3.29 -4.93
CA LYS A 27 -2.08 4.00 -3.70
C LYS A 27 -2.39 5.45 -4.03
N THR A 28 -3.23 6.08 -3.22
CA THR A 28 -3.59 7.50 -3.33
C THR A 28 -3.23 8.21 -2.03
N PRO A 29 -2.72 9.46 -2.06
CA PRO A 29 -2.44 10.21 -0.86
C PRO A 29 -3.70 10.44 -0.04
N VAL A 30 -3.56 10.41 1.29
CA VAL A 30 -4.64 10.72 2.23
C VAL A 30 -4.27 11.95 3.07
N PRO A 31 -5.21 12.87 3.30
CA PRO A 31 -4.98 14.03 4.16
C PRO A 31 -5.07 13.65 5.64
N GLY A 32 -4.35 14.39 6.47
CA GLY A 32 -4.49 14.30 7.92
C GLY A 32 -3.84 13.07 8.55
N ARG A 33 -4.27 12.75 9.77
CA ARG A 33 -3.78 11.59 10.54
C ARG A 33 -4.53 10.35 10.08
N ILE A 34 -3.82 9.22 10.05
CA ILE A 34 -4.42 7.93 9.75
C ILE A 34 -4.06 6.92 10.84
N ARG A 35 -4.98 6.00 11.11
CA ARG A 35 -4.74 4.91 12.06
C ARG A 35 -3.80 3.88 11.44
N VAL A 36 -2.81 3.47 12.23
CA VAL A 36 -1.97 2.30 11.95
C VAL A 36 -2.57 1.10 12.68
N ASP A 37 -2.86 0.03 11.94
CA ASP A 37 -3.30 -1.25 12.50
C ASP A 37 -2.15 -2.27 12.43
N ARG A 38 -2.35 -3.47 13.01
CA ARG A 38 -1.35 -4.54 13.07
C ARG A 38 -0.80 -4.93 11.70
N LEU A 39 -1.61 -4.85 10.65
CA LEU A 39 -1.26 -5.34 9.33
C LEU A 39 -1.11 -4.25 8.26
N ASN A 40 -1.79 -3.10 8.41
CA ASN A 40 -1.86 -2.06 7.39
C ASN A 40 -2.31 -0.73 8.03
N LEU A 41 -2.27 0.35 7.25
CA LEU A 41 -2.99 1.58 7.55
C LEU A 41 -4.50 1.40 7.33
N GLU A 42 -5.32 2.19 8.01
CA GLU A 42 -6.75 2.27 7.69
C GLU A 42 -6.94 2.62 6.20
N GLY A 43 -7.88 1.96 5.53
CA GLY A 43 -8.08 2.12 4.07
C GLY A 43 -7.03 1.46 3.17
N ASP A 44 -6.00 0.82 3.74
CA ASP A 44 -4.99 0.08 2.99
C ASP A 44 -5.16 -1.45 3.08
N ARG A 45 -4.81 -2.15 2.01
CA ARG A 45 -4.79 -3.62 2.03
C ARG A 45 -3.79 -4.21 1.03
N GLN A 46 -3.08 -5.24 1.47
CA GLN A 46 -2.21 -6.08 0.65
C GLN A 46 -3.03 -7.19 -0.05
N SER A 47 -2.68 -7.51 -1.29
CA SER A 47 -3.45 -8.45 -2.12
C SER A 47 -3.26 -9.92 -1.73
N ASP A 48 -2.08 -10.28 -1.21
CA ASP A 48 -1.73 -11.65 -0.85
C ASP A 48 -0.87 -11.68 0.43
N LEU A 49 -1.45 -12.17 1.53
CA LEU A 49 -0.77 -12.23 2.83
C LEU A 49 0.08 -13.50 3.02
N SER A 50 0.07 -14.45 2.08
CA SER A 50 0.88 -15.66 2.17
C SER A 50 2.37 -15.39 1.89
N VAL A 51 2.63 -14.45 0.97
CA VAL A 51 3.99 -14.05 0.55
C VAL A 51 4.26 -12.56 0.75
N HIS A 52 3.22 -11.71 0.82
CA HIS A 52 3.33 -10.31 1.23
C HIS A 52 2.73 -10.07 2.63
N GLY A 53 2.95 -8.89 3.20
CA GLY A 53 2.31 -8.52 4.46
C GLY A 53 2.73 -9.24 5.73
N GLY A 54 1.88 -9.11 6.74
CA GLY A 54 2.20 -9.45 8.12
C GLY A 54 2.77 -8.26 8.91
N PRO A 55 2.88 -8.38 10.25
CA PRO A 55 3.28 -7.26 11.10
C PRO A 55 4.65 -6.65 10.74
N GLY A 56 5.60 -7.48 10.27
CA GLY A 56 6.92 -7.00 9.82
C GLY A 56 6.91 -6.31 8.45
N LYS A 57 5.80 -6.36 7.71
CA LYS A 57 5.60 -5.73 6.40
C LYS A 57 4.30 -4.89 6.39
N ALA A 58 3.92 -4.33 7.55
CA ALA A 58 2.67 -3.59 7.71
C ALA A 58 2.70 -2.19 7.08
N ILE A 59 3.88 -1.57 7.01
CA ILE A 59 4.11 -0.27 6.41
C ILE A 59 5.32 -0.38 5.48
N TYR A 60 5.19 0.15 4.26
CA TYR A 60 6.28 0.30 3.31
C TYR A 60 6.68 1.77 3.20
N VAL A 61 7.98 2.05 3.27
CA VAL A 61 8.53 3.41 3.19
C VAL A 61 9.47 3.49 1.99
N TYR A 62 9.38 4.58 1.25
CA TYR A 62 10.20 4.85 0.08
C TYR A 62 10.76 6.28 0.15
N PRO A 63 12.09 6.49 -0.01
CA PRO A 63 12.68 7.82 -0.05
C PRO A 63 12.19 8.61 -1.27
N SER A 64 11.72 9.83 -1.06
CA SER A 64 11.28 10.71 -2.15
C SER A 64 12.43 11.08 -3.10
N GLU A 65 13.67 11.04 -2.61
CA GLU A 65 14.90 11.36 -3.31
C GLU A 65 15.31 10.32 -4.36
N HIS A 66 14.57 9.22 -4.47
CA HIS A 66 14.80 8.16 -5.47
C HIS A 66 13.77 8.15 -6.61
N TYR A 67 12.85 9.12 -6.62
CA TYR A 67 12.07 9.43 -7.81
C TYR A 67 12.92 10.21 -8.83
#